data_AF-A0A364NRZ2-F1
#
_entry.id   AF-A0A364NRZ2-F1
#
_cell.length_a   1.000
_cell.length_b   1.000
_cell.length_c   1.000
_cell.angle_alpha   90.00
_cell.angle_beta   90.00
_cell.angle_gamma   90.00
#
_symmetry.space_group_name_H-M   'P 1'
#
loop_
_entity.id
_entity.type
_entity.pdbx_description
1 polymer ?
#
loop_
_entity_poly.entity_id
_entity_poly.type
_entity_poly.pdbx_seq_one_letter_code
_entity_poly.pdbx_strand_id
1 'polypeptide(L)'
;MDPVFIFLLAGVFSMSAALSAGALNKLPEEQKPTFLQSQQGLVFVMVLGNVSALTLIGALAYGFSRLDWWIPLSSVFVSFPVAHFLVLHKLGDLRNVFISGAAALISIPVLYVMW
;
A
#
# COMPACT_ATOMS: atom_id res chain seq x y z
N MET A 1 -5.73 18.40 10.85
CA MET A 1 -6.19 17.00 10.63
C MET A 1 -5.49 16.14 11.65
N ASP A 2 -6.20 15.20 12.29
CA ASP A 2 -5.57 14.34 13.30
C ASP A 2 -4.50 13.43 12.66
N PRO A 3 -3.30 13.29 13.28
CA PRO A 3 -2.22 12.43 12.78
C PRO A 3 -2.66 10.98 12.56
N VAL A 4 -3.67 10.54 13.33
CA VAL A 4 -4.31 9.23 13.19
C VAL A 4 -4.87 8.99 11.79
N PHE A 5 -5.59 9.96 11.21
CA PHE A 5 -6.19 9.77 9.89
C PHE A 5 -5.14 9.71 8.78
N ILE A 6 -4.10 10.53 8.88
CA ILE A 6 -2.98 10.53 7.92
C ILE A 6 -2.28 9.18 7.98
N PHE A 7 -1.97 8.70 9.19
CA PHE A 7 -1.36 7.40 9.41
C PHE A 7 -2.22 6.25 8.86
N LEU A 8 -3.51 6.20 9.20
CA LEU A 8 -4.39 5.11 8.81
C LEU A 8 -4.58 5.07 7.29
N LEU A 9 -4.83 6.21 6.65
CA LEU A 9 -5.04 6.25 5.20
C LEU A 9 -3.74 5.91 4.46
N ALA A 10 -2.63 6.57 4.79
CA ALA A 10 -1.35 6.29 4.16
C ALA A 10 -0.94 4.82 4.35
N GLY A 11 -1.07 4.30 5.57
CA GLY A 11 -0.71 2.93 5.90
C GLY A 11 -1.57 1.88 5.19
N VAL A 12 -2.90 2.01 5.20
CA VAL A 12 -3.81 1.03 4.55
C VAL A 12 -3.56 0.95 3.05
N PHE A 13 -3.45 2.10 2.37
CA PHE A 13 -3.25 2.12 0.92
C PHE A 13 -1.85 1.64 0.52
N SER A 14 -0.81 2.08 1.24
CA SER A 14 0.55 1.60 1.01
C SER A 14 0.70 0.09 1.19
N MET A 15 0.13 -0.47 2.26
CA MET A 15 0.15 -1.92 2.49
C MET A 15 -0.63 -2.66 1.40
N SER A 16 -1.80 -2.15 1.02
CA SER A 16 -2.65 -2.79 0.01
C SER A 16 -2.02 -2.80 -1.37
N ALA A 17 -1.34 -1.72 -1.75
CA ALA A 17 -0.58 -1.66 -3.00
C ALA A 17 0.59 -2.65 -3.00
N ALA A 18 1.36 -2.70 -1.91
CA ALA A 18 2.49 -3.60 -1.77
C ALA A 18 2.05 -5.09 -1.83
N LEU A 19 1.00 -5.44 -1.09
CA LEU A 19 0.43 -6.80 -1.08
C LEU A 19 -0.11 -7.20 -2.45
N SER A 20 -0.87 -6.32 -3.11
CA SER A 20 -1.46 -6.63 -4.42
C SER A 20 -0.39 -6.75 -5.51
N ALA A 21 0.66 -5.91 -5.48
CA ALA A 21 1.77 -6.03 -6.41
C ALA A 21 2.53 -7.35 -6.21
N GLY A 22 2.71 -7.76 -4.96
CA GLY A 22 3.28 -9.06 -4.61
C GLY A 22 2.42 -10.24 -5.07
N ALA A 23 1.09 -10.14 -4.94
CA ALA A 23 0.15 -11.15 -5.43
C ALA A 23 0.20 -11.28 -6.96
N LEU A 24 0.14 -10.15 -7.67
CA LEU A 24 0.24 -10.10 -9.13
C LEU A 24 1.55 -10.67 -9.67
N ASN A 25 2.68 -10.42 -8.98
CA ASN A 25 3.97 -10.95 -9.39
C ASN A 25 4.09 -12.47 -9.20
N LYS A 26 3.30 -13.06 -8.28
CA LYS A 26 3.26 -14.50 -8.03
C LYS A 26 2.32 -15.27 -8.96
N LEU A 27 1.54 -14.59 -9.81
CA LEU A 27 0.63 -15.25 -10.76
C LEU A 27 1.42 -16.00 -11.85
N PRO A 28 0.96 -17.20 -12.26
CA PRO A 28 1.47 -17.89 -13.45
C PRO A 28 1.31 -17.02 -14.69
N GLU A 29 2.23 -17.12 -15.66
CA GLU A 29 2.21 -16.27 -16.87
C GLU A 29 0.88 -16.32 -17.64
N GLU A 30 0.23 -17.48 -17.67
CA GLU A 30 -1.08 -17.70 -18.31
C GLU A 30 -2.22 -16.95 -17.64
N GLN A 31 -2.11 -16.64 -16.34
CA GLN A 31 -3.12 -15.93 -15.55
C GLN A 31 -2.74 -14.45 -15.37
N LYS A 32 -1.61 -14.01 -15.92
CA LYS A 32 -1.22 -12.61 -15.86
C LYS A 32 -2.16 -11.78 -16.74
N PRO A 33 -2.78 -10.73 -16.19
CA PRO A 33 -3.57 -9.79 -16.98
C PRO A 33 -2.70 -9.12 -18.06
N THR A 34 -3.31 -8.69 -19.16
CA THR A 34 -2.65 -8.22 -20.39
C THR A 34 -1.54 -7.19 -20.15
N PHE A 35 -1.70 -6.31 -19.15
CA PHE A 35 -0.68 -5.32 -18.78
C PHE A 35 0.61 -5.96 -18.24
N LEU A 36 0.49 -7.04 -17.46
CA LEU A 36 1.59 -7.80 -16.85
C LEU A 36 2.22 -8.85 -17.78
N GLN A 37 1.70 -9.02 -18.99
CA GLN A 37 2.34 -9.88 -20.00
C GLN A 37 3.55 -9.20 -20.64
N SER A 38 3.62 -7.86 -20.58
CA SER A 38 4.79 -7.09 -20.98
C SER A 38 5.82 -7.02 -19.85
N GLN A 39 7.12 -7.12 -20.18
CA GLN A 39 8.19 -6.92 -19.18
C GLN A 39 8.11 -5.53 -18.54
N GLN A 40 7.76 -4.50 -19.32
CA GLN A 40 7.62 -3.14 -18.82
C GLN A 40 6.52 -3.01 -17.76
N GLY A 41 5.36 -3.65 -17.98
CA GLY A 41 4.26 -3.65 -17.02
C GLY A 41 4.59 -4.41 -15.73
N LEU A 42 5.31 -5.53 -15.82
CA LEU A 42 5.80 -6.28 -14.65
C LEU A 42 6.76 -5.44 -13.81
N VAL A 43 7.76 -4.83 -14.45
CA VAL A 43 8.74 -3.98 -13.75
C VAL A 43 8.03 -2.78 -13.11
N PHE A 44 7.09 -2.15 -13.81
CA PHE A 44 6.33 -1.02 -13.28
C PHE A 44 5.55 -1.39 -12.00
N VAL A 45 4.81 -2.51 -12.03
CA VAL A 45 4.04 -2.98 -10.87
C VAL A 45 4.95 -3.35 -9.69
N MET A 46 6.11 -3.96 -9.97
CA MET A 46 7.10 -4.29 -8.94
C MET A 46 7.68 -3.03 -8.28
N VAL A 47 8.07 -2.04 -9.09
CA VAL A 47 8.58 -0.76 -8.57
C VAL A 47 7.51 -0.04 -7.76
N LEU A 48 6.27 0.00 -8.26
CA LEU A 48 5.14 0.63 -7.56
C LEU A 48 4.87 -0.06 -6.21
N GLY A 49 4.92 -1.39 -6.17
CA GLY A 49 4.79 -2.17 -4.93
C GLY A 49 5.90 -1.86 -3.92
N ASN A 50 7.15 -1.80 -4.37
CA ASN A 50 8.30 -1.48 -3.52
C ASN A 50 8.25 -0.06 -2.98
N VAL A 51 7.91 0.93 -3.82
CA VAL A 51 7.72 2.32 -3.38
C VAL A 51 6.60 2.40 -2.35
N SER A 52 5.50 1.69 -2.57
CA SER A 52 4.40 1.62 -1.60
C SER A 52 4.84 1.01 -0.27
N ALA A 53 5.68 -0.04 -0.30
CA ALA A 53 6.25 -0.60 0.92
C ALA A 53 7.15 0.39 1.67
N LEU A 54 7.96 1.18 0.96
CA LEU A 54 8.75 2.26 1.56
C LEU A 54 7.85 3.35 2.17
N THR A 55 6.77 3.73 1.48
CA THR A 55 5.78 4.65 2.02
C THR A 55 5.11 4.10 3.27
N LEU A 56 4.83 2.80 3.35
CA LEU A 56 4.29 2.15 4.56
C LEU A 56 5.25 2.29 5.73
N ILE A 57 6.55 2.07 5.51
CA ILE A 57 7.57 2.28 6.54
C ILE A 57 7.61 3.74 6.99
N GLY A 58 7.51 4.69 6.04
CA GLY A 58 7.42 6.11 6.35
C GLY A 58 6.18 6.47 7.16
N ALA A 59 5.01 5.95 6.77
CA ALA A 59 3.76 6.12 7.50
C ALA A 59 3.86 5.55 8.92
N LEU A 60 4.50 4.39 9.08
CA LEU A 60 4.74 3.79 10.39
C LEU A 60 5.64 4.64 11.26
N ALA A 61 6.77 5.10 10.73
CA ALA A 61 7.68 5.97 11.46
C ALA A 61 6.99 7.28 11.88
N TYR A 62 6.14 7.86 11.03
CA TYR A 62 5.28 9.00 11.38
C TYR A 62 4.32 8.65 12.52
N GLY A 63 3.62 7.51 12.40
CA GLY A 63 2.70 7.01 13.42
C GLY A 63 3.38 6.79 14.77
N PHE A 64 4.56 6.17 14.79
CA PHE A 64 5.34 5.98 16.02
C PHE A 64 5.85 7.30 16.63
N SER A 65 6.09 8.32 15.82
CA SER A 65 6.54 9.64 16.30
C SER A 65 5.40 10.50 16.85
N ARG A 66 4.16 10.33 16.36
CA ARG A 66 3.02 11.23 16.65
C ARG A 66 1.89 10.57 17.44
N LEU A 67 1.86 9.24 17.52
CA LEU A 67 0.82 8.44 18.18
C LEU A 67 1.44 7.52 19.21
N ASP A 68 0.61 7.01 20.13
CA ASP A 68 1.06 5.96 21.04
C ASP A 68 1.44 4.71 20.25
N TRP A 69 2.63 4.16 20.55
CA TRP A 69 3.26 3.03 19.89
C TRP A 69 2.38 1.78 19.67
N TRP A 70 1.36 1.56 20.51
CA TRP A 70 0.43 0.44 20.36
C TRP A 70 -0.53 0.61 19.17
N ILE A 71 -0.82 1.85 18.75
CA ILE A 71 -1.74 2.16 17.64
C ILE A 71 -1.12 1.78 16.30
N PRO A 72 0.09 2.24 15.92
CA PRO A 72 0.72 1.81 14.68
C PRO A 72 0.97 0.30 14.64
N LEU A 73 1.37 -0.28 15.78
CA LEU A 73 1.64 -1.70 15.89
C LEU A 73 0.38 -2.55 15.62
N SER A 74 -0.71 -2.28 16.34
CA SER A 74 -1.98 -3.00 16.14
C SER A 74 -2.53 -2.79 14.72
N SER A 75 -2.32 -1.60 14.15
CA SER A 75 -2.80 -1.27 12.81
C SER A 75 -2.13 -2.09 11.71
N VAL A 76 -0.81 -2.31 11.78
CA VAL A 76 -0.08 -3.13 10.79
C VAL A 76 -0.47 -4.60 10.84
N PHE A 77 -0.67 -5.14 12.04
CA PHE A 77 -0.94 -6.56 12.21
C PHE A 77 -2.42 -6.93 12.08
N VAL A 78 -3.33 -6.01 12.42
CA VAL A 78 -4.76 -6.31 12.48
C VAL A 78 -5.54 -5.42 11.52
N SER A 79 -5.52 -4.10 11.71
CA SER A 79 -6.44 -3.19 11.01
C SER A 79 -6.18 -3.14 9.50
N PHE A 80 -4.92 -3.03 9.08
CA PHE A 80 -4.55 -2.88 7.67
C PHE A 80 -4.77 -4.18 6.87
N PRO A 81 -4.36 -5.38 7.35
CA PRO A 81 -4.72 -6.63 6.69
C PRO A 81 -6.22 -6.84 6.58
N VAL A 82 -6.96 -6.57 7.67
CA VAL A 82 -8.43 -6.71 7.67
C VAL A 82 -9.06 -5.74 6.66
N ALA A 83 -8.64 -4.48 6.64
CA ALA A 83 -9.11 -3.49 5.67
C ALA A 83 -8.78 -3.89 4.22
N HIS A 84 -7.58 -4.41 3.99
CA HIS A 84 -7.16 -4.91 2.69
C HIS A 84 -8.06 -6.05 2.19
N PHE A 85 -8.25 -7.09 3.02
CA PHE A 85 -9.05 -8.26 2.66
C PHE A 85 -10.54 -7.93 2.47
N LEU A 86 -11.11 -7.07 3.31
CA LEU A 86 -12.54 -6.77 3.26
C LEU A 86 -12.91 -5.81 2.12
N VAL A 87 -12.09 -4.79 1.88
CA VAL A 87 -12.45 -3.67 1.01
C VAL A 87 -11.72 -3.76 -0.34
N LEU A 88 -10.41 -3.97 -0.30
CA LEU A 88 -9.55 -3.74 -1.47
C LEU A 88 -9.35 -4.99 -2.32
N HIS A 89 -9.38 -6.18 -1.71
CA HIS A 89 -9.39 -7.46 -2.43
C HIS A 89 -10.62 -7.59 -3.35
N LYS A 90 -11.76 -6.96 -3.00
CA LYS A 90 -12.97 -6.97 -3.84
C LYS A 90 -12.83 -6.15 -5.13
N LEU A 91 -11.83 -5.28 -5.27
CA LEU A 91 -11.63 -4.45 -6.46
C LEU A 91 -10.88 -5.17 -7.60
N GLY A 92 -10.32 -6.34 -7.33
CA GLY A 92 -9.42 -7.05 -8.25
C GLY A 92 -7.99 -6.52 -8.18
N ASP A 93 -7.01 -7.43 -8.18
CA ASP A 93 -5.62 -7.13 -7.82
C ASP A 93 -4.98 -6.04 -8.66
N LEU A 94 -5.21 -6.03 -9.98
CA LEU A 94 -4.59 -5.05 -10.87
C LEU A 94 -5.10 -3.64 -10.62
N ARG A 95 -6.42 -3.47 -10.51
CA ARG A 95 -7.04 -2.17 -10.23
C ARG A 95 -6.67 -1.70 -8.83
N ASN A 96 -6.59 -2.62 -7.86
CA ASN A 96 -6.18 -2.29 -6.51
C ASN A 96 -4.73 -1.77 -6.44
N VAL A 97 -3.79 -2.40 -7.16
CA VAL A 97 -2.40 -1.92 -7.25
C VAL A 97 -2.33 -0.48 -7.74
N PHE A 98 -3.06 -0.14 -8.81
CA PHE A 98 -3.01 1.21 -9.37
C PHE A 98 -3.63 2.26 -8.44
N ILE A 99 -4.81 1.97 -7.88
CA ILE A 99 -5.51 2.93 -7.00
C ILE A 99 -4.73 3.12 -5.70
N SER A 100 -4.39 2.01 -5.04
CA SER A 100 -3.68 2.04 -3.77
C SER A 100 -2.24 2.54 -3.95
N GLY A 101 -1.58 2.22 -5.07
CA GLY A 101 -0.24 2.69 -5.38
C GLY A 101 -0.20 4.19 -5.69
N ALA A 102 -1.18 4.72 -6.42
CA ALA A 102 -1.31 6.16 -6.61
C ALA A 102 -1.58 6.89 -5.28
N ALA A 103 -2.45 6.34 -4.44
CA ALA A 103 -2.72 6.87 -3.10
C ALA A 103 -1.46 6.83 -2.21
N ALA A 104 -0.66 5.76 -2.28
CA ALA A 104 0.63 5.67 -1.60
C ALA A 104 1.60 6.76 -2.08
N LEU A 105 1.72 6.98 -3.39
CA LEU A 105 2.57 8.05 -3.92
C LEU A 105 2.15 9.45 -3.44
N ILE A 106 0.85 9.73 -3.38
CA ILE A 106 0.30 10.99 -2.85
C ILE A 106 0.57 11.11 -1.34
N SER A 107 0.61 9.99 -0.62
CA SER A 107 0.85 9.98 0.82
C SER A 107 2.29 10.41 1.18
N ILE A 108 3.26 10.22 0.27
CA ILE A 108 4.67 10.62 0.49
C ILE A 108 4.82 12.13 0.80
N PRO A 109 4.39 13.06 -0.07
CA PRO A 109 4.50 14.49 0.22
C PRO A 109 3.63 14.92 1.40
N VAL A 110 2.48 14.27 1.61
CA VAL A 110 1.60 14.55 2.76
C VAL A 110 2.30 14.22 4.07
N LEU A 111 2.92 13.04 4.16
CA LEU A 111 3.71 12.63 5.32
C LEU A 111 4.91 13.55 5.54
N TYR A 112 5.58 14.00 4.48
CA TYR A 112 6.72 14.91 4.60
C TYR A 112 6.35 16.29 5.14
N VAL A 113 5.25 16.88 4.65
CA VAL A 113 4.81 18.23 5.09
C VAL A 113 4.19 18.21 6.49
N MET A 114 3.49 17.12 6.83
CA MET A 114 2.79 16.97 8.11
C MET A 114 3.65 16.32 9.20
N TRP A 115 4.91 15.99 8.88
CA TRP A 115 5.82 15.28 9.77
C TRP A 115 6.03 15.99 11.10
#